data_AF-A0A967WIN0-F1
#
_entry.id   AF-A0A967WIN0-F1
#
_cell.length_a   1.000
_cell.length_b   1.000
_cell.length_c   1.000
_cell.angle_alpha   90.00
_cell.angle_beta   90.00
_cell.angle_gamma   90.00
#
_symmetry.space_group_name_H-M   'P 1'
#
loop_
_entity.id
_entity.type
_entity.pdbx_description
1 polymer ?
#
loop_
_entity_poly.entity_id
_entity_poly.type
_entity_poly.pdbx_seq_one_letter_code
_entity_poly.pdbx_strand_id
1 'polypeptide(L)'
;MPSLITWILAVYGIAFLLSDAKILNDWIPIRPLLKRVKFFKDLLECYFCMGIWISAALWFGLHWSNPWRPEAVLYLPAGAAGAYLIDLVAHLIETRILTSFVPEHEPEEE
;
A
#
# COMPACT_ATOMS: atom_id res chain seq x y z
N MET A 1 -0.19 16.35 16.63
CA MET A 1 -0.27 15.90 15.23
C MET A 1 0.80 14.85 15.02
N PRO A 2 0.50 13.72 14.37
CA PRO A 2 1.52 12.75 13.99
C PRO A 2 2.55 13.40 13.06
N SER A 3 3.82 12.98 13.17
CA SER A 3 4.83 13.42 12.22
C SER A 3 4.48 12.89 10.83
N LEU A 4 4.97 13.58 9.80
CA LEU A 4 4.69 13.19 8.42
C LEU A 4 5.23 11.78 8.10
N ILE A 5 6.32 11.38 8.75
CA ILE A 5 6.90 10.04 8.65
C ILE A 5 5.96 9.00 9.27
N THR A 6 5.47 9.21 10.50
CA THR A 6 4.57 8.24 11.14
C THR A 6 3.24 8.15 10.40
N TRP A 7 2.78 9.24 9.80
CA TRP A 7 1.62 9.25 8.91
C TRP A 7 1.83 8.34 7.69
N ILE A 8 2.93 8.53 6.96
CA ILE A 8 3.26 7.72 5.78
C ILE A 8 3.35 6.24 6.14
N LEU A 9 4.02 5.90 7.24
CA LEU A 9 4.15 4.52 7.70
C LEU A 9 2.80 3.90 8.08
N ALA A 10 1.91 4.67 8.73
CA ALA A 10 0.58 4.20 9.06
C ALA A 10 -0.27 3.95 7.80
N VAL A 11 -0.25 4.88 6.83
CA VAL A 11 -0.97 4.74 5.56
C VAL A 11 -0.47 3.52 4.80
N TYR A 12 0.85 3.37 4.66
CA TYR A 12 1.46 2.20 4.01
C TYR A 12 1.10 0.90 4.74
N GLY A 13 1.22 0.85 6.08
CA GLY A 13 0.93 -0.35 6.86
C GLY A 13 -0.52 -0.83 6.67
N ILE A 14 -1.48 0.10 6.65
CA ILE A 14 -2.89 -0.24 6.38
C ILE A 14 -3.07 -0.67 4.92
N ALA A 15 -2.41 0.00 3.97
CA ALA A 15 -2.49 -0.36 2.55
C ALA A 15 -1.96 -1.79 2.33
N PHE A 16 -0.80 -2.10 2.89
CA PHE A 16 -0.20 -3.43 2.86
C PHE A 16 -1.11 -4.49 3.50
N LEU A 17 -1.73 -4.17 4.63
CA LEU A 17 -2.69 -5.08 5.26
C LEU A 17 -3.88 -5.40 4.35
N LEU A 18 -4.45 -4.39 3.69
CA LEU A 18 -5.61 -4.57 2.82
C LEU A 18 -5.26 -5.23 1.48
N SER A 19 -4.12 -4.89 0.89
CA SER A 19 -3.66 -5.41 -0.39
C SER A 19 -3.07 -6.81 -0.27
N ASP A 20 -2.13 -7.02 0.63
CA ASP A 20 -1.18 -8.14 0.56
C ASP A 20 -1.13 -9.04 1.80
N ALA A 21 -1.66 -8.62 2.95
CA ALA A 21 -1.60 -9.47 4.13
C ALA A 21 -2.43 -10.74 3.95
N LYS A 22 -1.73 -11.88 3.88
CA LYS A 22 -2.31 -13.24 3.91
C LYS A 22 -3.25 -13.45 5.10
N ILE A 23 -2.94 -12.82 6.24
CA ILE A 23 -3.73 -12.88 7.48
C ILE A 23 -5.18 -12.45 7.24
N LEU A 24 -5.41 -11.39 6.47
CA LEU A 24 -6.76 -10.94 6.15
C LEU A 24 -7.47 -11.92 5.23
N ASN A 25 -6.75 -12.53 4.28
CA ASN A 25 -7.28 -13.56 3.39
C ASN A 25 -7.73 -14.83 4.12
N ASP A 26 -7.00 -15.23 5.16
CA ASP A 26 -7.28 -16.46 5.92
C ASP A 26 -8.32 -16.25 7.03
N TRP A 27 -8.34 -15.09 7.69
CA TRP A 27 -9.26 -14.80 8.79
C TRP A 27 -10.61 -14.22 8.35
N ILE A 28 -10.65 -13.45 7.26
CA ILE A 28 -11.89 -12.90 6.74
C ILE A 28 -11.87 -12.98 5.21
N PRO A 29 -12.66 -13.84 4.55
CA PRO A 29 -12.68 -13.97 3.10
C PRO A 29 -13.42 -12.79 2.44
N ILE A 30 -13.08 -11.55 2.80
CA ILE A 30 -13.61 -10.32 2.22
C ILE A 30 -13.02 -10.13 0.82
N ARG A 31 -11.80 -10.61 0.55
CA ARG A 31 -11.13 -10.44 -0.75
C ARG A 31 -11.94 -11.00 -1.94
N PRO A 32 -12.51 -12.23 -1.89
CA PRO A 32 -13.39 -12.69 -2.97
C PRO A 32 -14.71 -11.90 -3.08
N LEU A 33 -15.21 -11.28 -2.01
CA LEU A 33 -16.39 -10.41 -2.04
C LEU A 33 -16.07 -9.03 -2.62
N LEU A 34 -14.95 -8.42 -2.21
CA LEU A 34 -14.46 -7.13 -2.72
C LEU A 34 -14.09 -7.24 -4.20
N LYS A 35 -13.44 -8.33 -4.62
CA LYS A 35 -13.08 -8.55 -6.04
C LYS A 35 -14.28 -8.76 -6.97
N ARG A 36 -15.50 -8.97 -6.46
CA ARG A 36 -16.72 -9.01 -7.31
C ARG A 36 -17.04 -7.64 -7.89
N VAL A 37 -16.62 -6.57 -7.22
CA VAL A 37 -16.85 -5.21 -7.68
C VAL A 37 -15.56 -4.69 -8.30
N LYS A 38 -15.62 -4.35 -9.59
CA LYS A 38 -14.47 -3.85 -10.36
C LYS A 38 -13.73 -2.70 -9.65
N PHE A 39 -14.48 -1.76 -9.04
CA PHE A 39 -13.91 -0.65 -8.29
C PHE A 39 -12.95 -1.09 -7.17
N PHE A 40 -13.35 -2.05 -6.32
CA PHE A 40 -12.50 -2.49 -5.21
C PHE A 40 -11.33 -3.34 -5.70
N LYS A 41 -11.48 -4.08 -6.80
CA LYS A 41 -10.36 -4.77 -7.43
C LYS A 41 -9.30 -3.76 -7.91
N ASP A 42 -9.72 -2.78 -8.70
CA ASP A 42 -8.81 -1.76 -9.26
C ASP A 42 -8.19 -0.92 -8.13
N LEU A 43 -8.94 -0.68 -7.05
CA LEU A 43 -8.43 0.02 -5.87
C LEU A 43 -7.38 -0.80 -5.10
N LEU A 44 -7.58 -2.12 -4.96
CA LEU A 44 -6.63 -3.01 -4.30
C LEU A 44 -5.33 -3.21 -5.11
N GLU A 45 -5.38 -3.02 -6.43
CA GLU A 45 -4.22 -3.12 -7.31
C GLU A 45 -3.42 -1.81 -7.43
N CYS A 46 -3.96 -0.68 -6.96
CA CYS A 46 -3.33 0.63 -7.04
C CYS A 46 -2.95 1.16 -5.64
N TYR A 47 -1.70 0.92 -5.22
CA TYR A 47 -1.18 1.38 -3.93
C TYR A 47 -1.27 2.91 -3.72
N PHE A 48 -1.07 3.69 -4.78
CA PHE A 48 -1.28 5.14 -4.73
C PHE A 48 -2.74 5.49 -4.44
N CYS A 49 -3.68 4.86 -5.16
CA CYS A 49 -5.11 5.09 -5.02
C CYS A 49 -5.58 4.68 -3.62
N MET A 50 -5.18 3.50 -3.16
CA MET A 50 -5.48 3.03 -1.82
C MET A 50 -4.89 3.96 -0.76
N GLY A 51 -3.66 4.42 -0.95
CA GLY A 51 -3.01 5.40 -0.09
C GLY A 51 -3.81 6.69 0.03
N ILE A 52 -4.41 7.21 -1.05
CA ILE A 52 -5.31 8.38 -1.01
C ILE A 52 -6.51 8.10 -0.10
N TRP A 53 -7.20 6.97 -0.31
CA TRP A 53 -8.42 6.65 0.44
C TRP A 53 -8.14 6.40 1.92
N ILE A 54 -7.06 5.69 2.24
CA ILE A 54 -6.63 5.46 3.63
C ILE A 54 -6.23 6.77 4.29
N SER A 55 -5.44 7.58 3.59
CA SER A 55 -4.99 8.88 4.09
C SER A 55 -6.18 9.81 4.34
N ALA A 56 -7.17 9.84 3.44
CA ALA A 56 -8.42 10.55 3.64
C ALA A 56 -9.21 9.99 4.84
N ALA A 57 -9.40 8.67 4.93
CA ALA A 57 -10.15 8.04 6.02
C ALA A 57 -9.50 8.31 7.40
N LEU A 58 -8.18 8.19 7.51
CA LEU A 58 -7.43 8.54 8.71
C LEU A 58 -7.57 10.03 9.03
N TRP A 59 -7.53 10.89 8.01
CA TRP A 59 -7.66 12.33 8.19
C TRP A 59 -9.03 12.71 8.74
N PHE A 60 -10.09 12.23 8.11
CA PHE A 60 -11.46 12.43 8.58
C PHE A 60 -11.69 11.82 9.95
N GLY A 61 -11.09 10.66 10.27
CA GLY A 61 -11.22 10.04 11.60
C GLY A 61 -10.55 10.85 12.71
N LEU A 62 -9.34 11.34 12.48
CA LEU A 62 -8.57 12.09 13.49
C LEU A 62 -8.97 13.57 13.59
N HIS A 63 -9.50 14.13 12.50
CA HIS A 63 -9.88 15.54 12.40
C HIS A 63 -11.37 15.73 12.13
N TRP A 64 -12.22 14.80 12.57
CA TRP A 64 -13.67 14.82 12.32
C TRP A 64 -14.34 16.16 12.71
N SER A 65 -13.90 16.78 13.80
CA SER A 65 -14.41 18.07 14.26
C SER A 65 -14.03 19.26 13.37
N ASN A 66 -12.94 19.16 12.62
CA ASN A 66 -12.51 20.16 11.64
C ASN A 66 -11.67 19.52 10.53
N PRO A 67 -12.30 18.87 9.54
CA PRO A 67 -11.59 18.08 8.53
C PRO A 67 -10.97 18.95 7.43
N TRP A 68 -11.45 20.20 7.27
CA TRP A 68 -11.02 21.13 6.21
C TRP A 68 -9.75 21.91 6.54
N ARG A 69 -9.02 21.42 7.52
CA ARG A 69 -7.73 21.96 7.94
C ARG A 69 -6.74 22.00 6.76
N PRO A 70 -6.01 23.10 6.53
CA PRO A 70 -5.13 23.25 5.38
C PRO A 70 -4.01 22.22 5.34
N GLU A 71 -3.63 21.66 6.49
CA GLU A 71 -2.64 20.58 6.59
C GLU A 71 -3.08 19.31 5.83
N ALA A 72 -4.39 19.13 5.59
CA ALA A 72 -4.92 18.03 4.78
C ALA A 72 -4.28 17.97 3.39
N VAL A 73 -4.02 19.13 2.79
CA VAL A 73 -3.43 19.27 1.46
C VAL A 73 -2.03 18.69 1.39
N LEU A 74 -1.31 18.60 2.51
CA LEU A 74 0.01 17.96 2.59
C LEU A 74 -0.10 16.49 2.97
N TYR A 75 -0.90 16.16 3.98
CA TYR A 75 -0.96 14.82 4.55
C TYR A 75 -1.64 13.81 3.62
N LEU A 76 -2.69 14.21 2.90
CA LEU A 76 -3.36 13.31 1.94
C LEU A 76 -2.41 12.83 0.83
N PRO A 77 -1.78 13.71 0.02
CA PRO A 77 -0.87 13.29 -1.02
C PRO A 77 0.43 12.69 -0.46
N ALA A 78 0.93 13.14 0.70
CA ALA A 78 2.10 12.54 1.33
C ALA A 78 1.87 11.08 1.68
N GLY A 79 0.71 10.73 2.26
CA GLY A 79 0.33 9.35 2.54
C GLY A 79 0.26 8.49 1.27
N ALA A 80 -0.36 9.03 0.21
CA ALA A 80 -0.48 8.32 -1.08
C ALA A 80 0.87 8.09 -1.77
N ALA A 81 1.67 9.14 -1.92
CA ALA A 81 2.99 9.07 -2.53
C ALA A 81 3.93 8.21 -1.69
N GLY A 82 3.87 8.32 -0.37
CA GLY A 82 4.66 7.52 0.55
C GLY A 82 4.33 6.03 0.45
N ALA A 83 3.05 5.66 0.46
CA ALA A 83 2.64 4.27 0.28
C ALA A 83 3.11 3.70 -1.07
N TYR A 84 2.95 4.46 -2.16
CA TYR A 84 3.42 4.06 -3.49
C TYR A 84 4.95 3.90 -3.56
N LEU A 85 5.71 4.85 -3.01
CA LEU A 85 7.18 4.80 -3.05
C LEU A 85 7.73 3.65 -2.21
N ILE A 86 7.14 3.40 -1.03
CA ILE A 86 7.57 2.29 -0.16
C ILE A 86 7.28 0.95 -0.86
N ASP A 87 6.09 0.80 -1.44
CA ASP A 87 5.73 -0.40 -2.20
C ASP A 87 6.66 -0.63 -3.41
N LEU A 88 6.96 0.43 -4.17
CA LEU A 88 7.90 0.37 -5.29
C LEU A 88 9.30 -0.08 -4.84
N VAL A 89 9.79 0.44 -3.72
CA VAL A 89 11.09 0.04 -3.16
C VAL A 89 11.06 -1.41 -2.70
N ALA A 90 9.99 -1.84 -2.02
CA ALA A 90 9.83 -3.22 -1.59
C ALA A 90 9.84 -4.19 -2.80
N HIS A 91 9.12 -3.85 -3.86
CA HIS A 91 9.07 -4.64 -5.08
C HIS A 91 10.43 -4.71 -5.80
N LEU A 92 11.17 -3.59 -5.86
CA LEU A 92 12.53 -3.56 -6.42
C LEU A 92 13.51 -4.43 -5.61
N ILE A 93 13.40 -4.43 -4.28
CA ILE A 93 14.24 -5.26 -3.41
C ILE A 93 13.93 -6.74 -3.64
N GLU A 94 12.65 -7.12 -3.65
CA GLU A 94 12.22 -8.50 -3.90
C GLU A 94 12.70 -9.01 -5.27
N THR A 95 12.52 -8.19 -6.31
CA THR A 95 12.97 -8.53 -7.67
C THR A 95 14.49 -8.66 -7.76
N ARG A 96 15.25 -7.74 -7.15
CA ARG A 96 16.73 -7.80 -7.15
C ARG A 96 17.26 -9.02 -6.43
N ILE A 97 16.70 -9.33 -5.26
CA ILE A 97 17.06 -10.53 -4.49
C ILE A 97 16.82 -11.77 -5.36
N LEU A 98 15.64 -11.90 -5.98
CA LEU A 98 15.31 -13.02 -6.86
C LEU A 98 16.28 -13.14 -8.06
N THR A 99 16.66 -12.03 -8.69
CA THR A 99 17.64 -12.07 -9.80
C THR A 99 19.06 -12.43 -9.35
N SER A 100 19.45 -12.16 -8.12
CA SER A 100 20.77 -12.54 -7.58
C SER A 100 20.89 -14.03 -7.22
N PHE A 101 19.77 -14.75 -7.13
CA PHE A 101 19.70 -16.16 -6.76
C PHE A 101 19.42 -17.11 -7.93
N VAL A 102 19.36 -16.62 -9.18
CA VAL A 102 19.38 -17.48 -10.37
C VAL A 102 20.85 -17.68 -10.76
N PRO A 103 21.50 -18.80 -10.40
CA PRO A 103 22.81 -19.10 -10.97
C PRO A 103 22.63 -19.27 -12.48
N GLU A 104 23.54 -18.70 -13.26
CA GLU A 104 23.72 -19.05 -14.67
C GLU A 104 23.93 -20.56 -14.73
N HIS A 105 22.88 -21.30 -15.10
CA HIS A 105 23.03 -22.69 -15.48
C HIS A 105 23.57 -22.66 -16.91
N GLU A 106 24.90 -22.60 -17.03
CA GLU A 106 25.57 -22.89 -18.29
C GLU A 106 25.15 -24.29 -18.73
N PRO A 107 24.67 -24.47 -19.97
CA PRO A 107 24.31 -25.78 -20.49
C PRO A 107 25.59 -26.63 -20.59
N GLU A 108 25.52 -27.87 -20.09
CA GLU A 108 26.51 -28.92 -20.37
C GLU A 108 26.61 -29.09 -21.90
N GLU A 109 27.71 -28.61 -22.49
CA GLU A 109 28.10 -29.01 -23.84
C GLU A 109 28.68 -30.43 -23.78
N GLU A 110 27.94 -31.38 -24.38
CA GLU A 110 28.34 -32.76 -24.70
C GLU A 110 29.52 -32.83 -25.68
#